data_AF-A0A8K0FY60-F1
#
_entry.id   AF-A0A8K0FY60-F1
#
_cell.length_a   1.000
_cell.length_b   1.000
_cell.length_c   1.000
_cell.angle_alpha   90.00
_cell.angle_beta   90.00
_cell.angle_gamma   90.00
#
_symmetry.space_group_name_H-M   'P 1'
#
loop_
_entity.id
_entity.type
_entity.pdbx_description
1 polymer ?
#
loop_
_entity_poly.entity_id
_entity_poly.type
_entity_poly.pdbx_seq_one_letter_code
_entity_poly.pdbx_strand_id
1 'polypeptide(L)'
;MSGSALSPWALVQEPSRYAAQVAVHANCSPELPHSHLLKCLREKPLEVLMSTPVIAPEFAFAFGPSVDGVVIDTEEPPDNQHYNEFDSNKPQKAEPQNAINILNNVLLRKSVVSKLSRYDLLLGVVKAEAYFAFNGEDVQYGIEADRRSKILRTFVRNTYSYHLSEILATIVNEYTDWERPVQHPINIRDETLEALSDAQYVAPVVHTADLHSAEHRNSYLYVFDYQTKYGDYPQTGERSFTIEDRAESKD
;
A
#
# COMPACT_ATOMS: atom_id res chain seq x y z
N MET A 1 7.98 -9.08 7.01
CA MET A 1 7.24 -8.79 8.27
C MET A 1 6.51 -7.47 8.05
N SER A 2 5.18 -7.43 8.24
CA SER A 2 4.31 -6.26 8.13
C SER A 2 4.47 -5.45 6.83
N GLY A 3 4.51 -6.15 5.69
CA GLY A 3 4.64 -5.50 4.40
C GLY A 3 4.62 -6.50 3.25
N SER A 4 4.03 -6.07 2.14
CA SER A 4 4.01 -6.79 0.87
C SER A 4 4.32 -5.83 -0.28
N ALA A 5 4.89 -6.36 -1.36
CA ALA A 5 5.00 -5.63 -2.60
C ALA A 5 3.63 -5.26 -3.19
N LEU A 6 2.54 -5.95 -2.80
CA LEU A 6 1.15 -5.65 -3.19
C LEU A 6 0.48 -4.57 -2.33
N SER A 7 1.16 -4.06 -1.29
CA SER A 7 0.60 -2.99 -0.47
C SER A 7 0.43 -1.71 -1.30
N PRO A 8 -0.64 -0.91 -1.09
CA PRO A 8 -0.91 0.29 -1.89
C PRO A 8 0.23 1.32 -1.90
N TRP A 9 1.02 1.36 -0.84
CA TRP A 9 2.16 2.26 -0.66
C TRP A 9 3.49 1.70 -1.18
N ALA A 10 3.54 0.44 -1.64
CA ALA A 10 4.80 -0.23 -2.01
C ALA A 10 5.41 0.31 -3.32
N LEU A 11 4.60 0.89 -4.20
CA LEU A 11 5.05 1.55 -5.43
C LEU A 11 4.73 3.05 -5.41
N VAL A 12 5.71 3.85 -5.81
CA VAL A 12 5.55 5.30 -5.96
C VAL A 12 4.71 5.62 -7.19
N GLN A 13 3.70 6.46 -6.98
CA GLN A 13 2.94 7.08 -8.08
C GLN A 13 3.70 8.32 -8.59
N GLU A 14 3.76 8.50 -9.91
CA GLU A 14 4.39 9.67 -10.56
C GLU A 14 5.82 10.00 -10.08
N PRO A 15 6.78 9.04 -10.11
CA PRO A 15 8.15 9.28 -9.63
C PRO A 15 8.86 10.44 -10.36
N SER A 16 8.54 10.65 -11.64
CA SER A 16 9.06 11.77 -12.44
C SER A 16 8.66 13.13 -11.88
N ARG A 17 7.47 13.26 -11.29
CA ARG A 17 6.97 14.50 -10.69
C ARG A 17 7.81 14.89 -9.47
N TYR A 18 8.09 13.94 -8.59
CA TYR A 18 8.93 14.17 -7.40
C TYR A 18 10.40 14.40 -7.77
N ALA A 19 10.92 13.67 -8.76
CA ALA A 19 12.26 13.90 -9.29
C ALA A 19 12.41 15.33 -9.87
N ALA A 20 11.40 15.83 -10.60
CA ALA A 20 11.40 17.19 -11.13
C ALA A 20 11.36 18.25 -10.01
N GLN A 21 10.62 18.02 -8.92
CA GLN A 21 10.61 18.94 -7.77
C GLN A 21 12.00 19.07 -7.13
N VAL A 22 12.70 17.95 -6.94
CA VAL A 22 14.08 17.94 -6.43
C VAL A 22 15.03 18.64 -7.40
N ALA A 23 14.89 18.37 -8.70
CA ALA A 23 15.70 19.04 -9.72
C ALA A 23 15.56 20.55 -9.67
N VAL A 24 14.32 21.05 -9.68
CA VAL A 24 14.03 22.49 -9.63
C VAL A 24 14.58 23.11 -8.35
N HIS A 25 14.38 22.47 -7.19
CA HIS A 25 14.90 22.96 -5.90
C HIS A 25 16.44 23.01 -5.87
N ALA A 26 17.10 22.02 -6.47
CA ALA A 26 18.55 21.94 -6.53
C ALA A 26 19.19 22.84 -7.60
N ASN A 27 18.42 23.71 -8.27
CA ASN A 27 18.84 24.50 -9.43
C ASN A 27 19.40 23.62 -10.57
N CYS A 28 18.72 22.52 -10.88
CA CYS A 28 18.91 21.69 -12.06
C CYS A 28 17.65 21.73 -12.93
N SER A 29 17.77 22.07 -14.21
CA SER A 29 16.59 22.14 -15.09
C SER A 29 16.09 20.72 -15.43
N PRO A 30 14.80 20.40 -15.16
CA PRO A 30 14.22 19.10 -15.49
C PRO A 30 14.03 18.87 -17.00
N GLU A 31 14.14 19.92 -17.82
CA GLU A 31 14.06 19.84 -19.28
C GLU A 31 15.37 19.37 -19.94
N LEU A 32 16.45 19.29 -19.16
CA LEU A 32 17.72 18.78 -19.66
C LEU A 32 17.60 17.32 -20.08
N PRO A 33 18.38 16.87 -21.08
CA PRO A 33 18.53 15.45 -21.36
C PRO A 33 18.91 14.68 -20.09
N HIS A 34 18.37 13.47 -19.94
CA HIS A 34 18.49 12.68 -18.70
C HIS A 34 19.93 12.56 -18.19
N SER A 35 20.92 12.37 -19.09
CA SER A 35 22.34 12.31 -18.73
C SER A 35 22.87 13.59 -18.09
N HIS A 36 22.49 14.76 -18.62
CA HIS A 36 22.91 16.07 -18.10
C HIS A 36 22.20 16.43 -16.80
N LEU A 37 20.90 16.12 -16.69
CA LEU A 37 20.14 16.28 -15.45
C LEU A 37 20.77 15.48 -14.31
N LEU A 38 21.06 14.19 -14.54
CA LEU A 38 21.70 13.34 -13.54
C LEU A 38 23.10 13.81 -13.17
N LYS A 39 23.87 14.34 -14.13
CA LYS A 39 25.18 14.94 -13.84
C LYS A 39 25.03 16.14 -12.91
N CYS A 40 24.11 17.06 -13.22
CA CYS A 40 23.83 18.23 -12.38
C CYS A 40 23.44 17.81 -10.96
N LEU A 41 22.51 16.86 -10.81
CA LEU A 41 22.03 16.39 -9.50
C LEU A 41 23.16 15.76 -8.67
N ARG A 42 24.06 14.98 -9.29
CA ARG A 42 25.20 14.35 -8.60
C ARG A 42 26.24 15.35 -8.11
N GLU A 43 26.33 16.53 -8.72
CA GLU A 43 27.25 17.60 -8.31
C GLU A 43 26.71 18.44 -7.14
N LYS A 44 25.43 18.27 -6.76
CA LYS A 44 24.81 19.02 -5.66
C LYS A 44 25.13 18.36 -4.31
N PRO A 45 25.35 19.17 -3.26
CA PRO A 45 25.51 18.63 -1.91
C PRO A 45 24.21 17.95 -1.47
N LEU A 46 24.35 16.86 -0.71
CA LEU A 46 23.22 16.03 -0.28
C LEU A 46 22.20 16.84 0.54
N GLU A 47 22.67 17.81 1.32
CA GLU A 47 21.85 18.68 2.14
C GLU A 47 20.87 19.50 1.30
N VAL A 48 21.25 19.91 0.08
CA VAL A 48 20.38 20.65 -0.85
C VAL A 48 19.32 19.74 -1.45
N LEU A 49 19.65 18.48 -1.73
CA LEU A 49 18.68 17.50 -2.22
C LEU A 49 17.66 17.15 -1.14
N MET A 50 18.13 16.89 0.08
CA MET A 50 17.30 16.51 1.23
C MET A 50 16.44 17.64 1.79
N SER A 51 16.80 18.90 1.55
CA SER A 51 16.02 20.08 1.97
C SER A 51 14.88 20.43 1.02
N THR A 52 14.70 19.67 -0.07
CA THR A 52 13.58 19.88 -1.00
C THR A 52 12.25 19.69 -0.26
N PRO A 53 11.32 20.66 -0.32
CA PRO A 53 10.02 20.55 0.33
C PRO A 53 9.08 19.62 -0.46
N VAL A 54 9.28 18.31 -0.32
CA VAL A 54 8.44 17.29 -0.97
C VAL A 54 7.29 16.89 -0.05
N ILE A 55 6.06 17.09 -0.52
CA ILE A 55 4.85 16.67 0.18
C ILE A 55 4.35 15.36 -0.46
N ALA A 56 4.49 14.26 0.28
CA ALA A 56 3.93 12.97 -0.11
C ALA A 56 2.40 12.94 0.11
N PRO A 57 1.65 12.16 -0.68
CA PRO A 57 0.24 11.93 -0.41
C PRO A 57 0.08 11.13 0.89
N GLU A 58 -1.00 11.37 1.63
CA GLU A 58 -1.36 10.49 2.75
C GLU A 58 -1.50 9.03 2.26
N PHE A 59 -0.99 8.08 3.05
CA PHE A 59 -0.97 6.64 2.74
C PHE A 59 -0.13 6.22 1.53
N ALA A 60 0.78 7.08 1.06
CA ALA A 60 1.71 6.79 0.00
C ALA A 60 3.07 7.46 0.24
N PHE A 61 4.08 7.08 -0.55
CA PHE A 61 5.42 7.65 -0.47
C PHE A 61 5.76 8.43 -1.74
N ALA A 62 6.54 9.50 -1.59
CA ALA A 62 7.05 10.29 -2.71
C ALA A 62 8.28 9.67 -3.38
N PHE A 63 9.10 8.93 -2.62
CA PHE A 63 10.29 8.23 -3.10
C PHE A 63 10.29 6.80 -2.58
N GLY A 64 10.69 5.86 -3.44
CA GLY A 64 10.54 4.43 -3.22
C GLY A 64 10.60 3.66 -4.54
N PRO A 65 10.26 2.37 -4.53
CA PRO A 65 10.24 1.55 -5.74
C PRO A 65 9.26 2.10 -6.79
N SER A 66 9.65 2.05 -8.06
CA SER A 66 8.83 2.47 -9.20
C SER A 66 9.01 1.52 -10.37
N VAL A 67 8.02 1.46 -11.26
CA VAL A 67 8.13 0.74 -12.53
C VAL A 67 9.10 1.50 -13.43
N ASP A 68 10.27 0.93 -13.66
CA ASP A 68 11.37 1.55 -14.40
C ASP A 68 11.70 0.84 -15.72
N GLY A 69 11.10 -0.33 -15.98
CA GLY A 69 11.38 -1.15 -17.17
C GLY A 69 12.74 -1.86 -17.12
N VAL A 70 13.44 -1.83 -15.98
CA VAL A 70 14.75 -2.47 -15.81
C VAL A 70 14.72 -3.49 -14.67
N VAL A 71 14.38 -3.03 -13.47
CA VAL A 71 14.27 -3.87 -12.28
C VAL A 71 12.82 -4.33 -12.10
N ILE A 72 11.87 -3.41 -12.28
CA ILE A 72 10.44 -3.66 -12.21
C ILE A 72 9.87 -3.33 -13.59
N ASP A 73 9.70 -4.37 -14.40
CA ASP A 73 9.24 -4.23 -15.77
C ASP A 73 7.77 -4.66 -15.92
N THR A 74 7.02 -3.82 -16.63
CA THR A 74 5.77 -4.20 -17.25
C THR A 74 6.08 -4.88 -18.58
N GLU A 75 6.74 -6.05 -18.59
CA GLU A 75 6.96 -6.83 -19.84
C GLU A 75 5.66 -6.76 -20.67
N GLU A 76 5.69 -6.10 -21.83
CA GLU A 76 4.55 -6.18 -22.74
C GLU A 76 4.40 -7.65 -23.13
N PRO A 77 3.17 -8.20 -23.22
CA PRO A 77 3.01 -9.56 -23.73
C PRO A 77 3.77 -9.63 -25.07
N PRO A 78 4.52 -10.72 -25.34
CA PRO A 78 5.32 -10.81 -26.54
C PRO A 78 4.42 -10.55 -27.73
N ASP A 79 4.69 -9.43 -28.40
CA ASP A 79 3.93 -8.95 -29.53
C ASP A 79 3.90 -10.06 -30.58
N ASN A 80 2.71 -10.53 -30.96
CA ASN A 80 2.58 -11.31 -32.18
C ASN A 80 3.01 -10.37 -33.30
N GLN A 81 4.24 -10.56 -33.81
CA GLN A 81 4.87 -9.78 -34.88
C GLN A 81 4.16 -9.91 -36.24
N HIS A 82 2.88 -9.58 -36.28
CA HIS A 82 2.10 -9.38 -37.48
C HIS A 82 0.94 -8.47 -37.10
N TYR A 83 1.08 -7.16 -37.32
CA TYR A 83 0.10 -6.32 -38.04
C TYR A 83 0.65 -4.90 -38.21
N ASN A 84 1.09 -4.62 -39.44
CA ASN A 84 1.02 -3.36 -40.18
C ASN A 84 1.48 -2.04 -39.54
N GLU A 85 2.62 -1.61 -40.04
CA GLU A 85 3.10 -0.23 -40.18
C GLU A 85 2.05 0.68 -40.88
N PHE A 86 1.10 1.25 -40.12
CA PHE A 86 0.43 2.52 -40.39
C PHE A 86 -0.54 2.86 -39.24
N ASP A 87 -0.14 3.74 -38.30
CA ASP A 87 -0.97 4.83 -37.71
C ASP A 87 -0.24 5.46 -36.50
N SER A 88 0.77 6.30 -36.75
CA SER A 88 1.55 6.98 -35.71
C SER A 88 0.87 8.23 -35.11
N ASN A 89 -0.47 8.27 -35.01
CA ASN A 89 -1.18 9.47 -34.53
C ASN A 89 -2.44 9.18 -33.69
N LYS A 90 -2.37 8.22 -32.76
CA LYS A 90 -3.28 8.21 -31.61
C LYS A 90 -2.53 8.62 -30.35
N PRO A 91 -2.91 9.73 -29.68
CA PRO A 91 -2.50 9.92 -28.31
C PRO A 91 -3.12 8.77 -27.52
N GLN A 92 -2.29 7.82 -27.09
CA GLN A 92 -2.68 6.91 -26.02
C GLN A 92 -3.04 7.81 -24.84
N LYS A 93 -4.34 7.92 -24.54
CA LYS A 93 -4.80 8.51 -23.29
C LYS A 93 -4.14 7.66 -22.21
N ALA A 94 -3.11 8.18 -21.57
CA ALA A 94 -2.61 7.62 -20.33
C ALA A 94 -3.76 7.73 -19.34
N GLU A 95 -4.52 6.64 -19.19
CA GLU A 95 -5.45 6.53 -18.08
C GLU A 95 -4.63 6.72 -16.80
N PRO A 96 -5.15 7.44 -15.79
CA PRO A 96 -4.47 7.57 -14.51
C PRO A 96 -4.29 6.16 -13.91
N GLN A 97 -3.09 5.61 -14.09
CA GLN A 97 -2.76 4.30 -13.56
C GLN A 97 -2.44 4.46 -12.08
N ASN A 98 -3.40 4.10 -11.24
CA ASN A 98 -3.19 4.07 -9.80
C ASN A 98 -2.23 2.94 -9.41
N ALA A 99 -1.56 3.11 -8.27
CA ALA A 99 -0.64 2.11 -7.73
C ALA A 99 -1.23 0.70 -7.74
N ILE A 100 -2.48 0.50 -7.31
CA ILE A 100 -3.13 -0.83 -7.31
C ILE A 100 -3.23 -1.45 -8.71
N ASN A 101 -3.60 -0.67 -9.73
CA ASN A 101 -3.73 -1.20 -11.09
C ASN A 101 -2.36 -1.60 -11.64
N ILE A 102 -1.34 -0.78 -11.36
CA ILE A 102 0.05 -1.08 -11.72
C ILE A 102 0.52 -2.34 -11.00
N LEU A 103 0.30 -2.43 -9.69
CA LEU A 103 0.64 -3.57 -8.86
C LEU A 103 0.01 -4.85 -9.38
N ASN A 104 -1.28 -4.84 -9.67
CA ASN A 104 -1.99 -5.99 -10.20
C ASN A 104 -1.45 -6.39 -11.58
N ASN A 105 -1.21 -5.42 -12.46
CA ASN A 105 -0.72 -5.68 -13.80
C ASN A 105 0.73 -6.18 -13.81
N VAL A 106 1.56 -5.82 -12.84
CA VAL A 106 3.00 -6.14 -12.81
C VAL A 106 3.29 -7.36 -11.92
N LEU A 107 2.81 -7.34 -10.67
CA LEU A 107 3.24 -8.29 -9.64
C LEU A 107 2.38 -9.56 -9.59
N LEU A 108 1.13 -9.53 -10.06
CA LEU A 108 0.27 -10.72 -10.12
C LEU A 108 0.53 -11.59 -11.37
N ARG A 109 1.56 -11.28 -12.16
CA ARG A 109 1.93 -12.06 -13.33
C ARG A 109 2.48 -13.42 -12.92
N LYS A 110 2.10 -14.46 -13.66
CA LYS A 110 2.62 -15.82 -13.46
C LYS A 110 4.14 -15.90 -13.46
N SER A 111 4.83 -15.13 -14.31
CA SER A 111 6.29 -15.11 -14.36
C SER A 111 6.91 -14.57 -13.08
N VAL A 112 6.30 -13.55 -12.46
CA VAL A 112 6.76 -12.96 -11.19
C VAL A 112 6.45 -13.90 -10.03
N VAL A 113 5.23 -14.44 -9.98
CA VAL A 113 4.83 -15.42 -8.95
C VAL A 113 5.72 -16.68 -9.02
N SER A 114 6.07 -17.14 -10.22
CA SER A 114 7.01 -18.27 -10.41
C SER A 114 8.46 -17.96 -10.00
N LYS A 115 8.89 -16.69 -10.06
CA LYS A 115 10.18 -16.28 -9.49
C LYS A 115 10.12 -16.26 -7.96
N LEU A 116 9.00 -15.82 -7.39
CA LEU A 116 8.77 -15.81 -5.94
C LEU A 116 8.74 -17.23 -5.37
N SER A 117 8.10 -18.18 -6.06
CA SER A 117 7.97 -19.59 -5.64
C SER A 117 9.29 -20.38 -5.58
N ARG A 118 10.44 -19.76 -5.88
CA ARG A 118 11.76 -20.39 -5.74
C ARG A 118 12.30 -20.37 -4.31
N TYR A 119 11.66 -19.61 -3.42
CA TYR A 119 12.13 -19.37 -2.07
C TYR A 119 11.08 -19.81 -1.05
N ASP A 120 11.52 -20.30 0.11
CA ASP A 120 10.60 -20.49 1.25
C ASP A 120 10.23 -19.11 1.82
N LEU A 121 8.96 -18.91 2.18
CA LEU A 121 8.46 -17.60 2.60
C LEU A 121 7.91 -17.63 4.02
N LEU A 122 8.42 -16.73 4.87
CA LEU A 122 7.88 -16.42 6.19
C LEU A 122 7.30 -15.01 6.16
N LEU A 123 5.98 -14.91 6.29
CA LEU A 123 5.24 -13.66 6.39
C LEU A 123 4.68 -13.50 7.80
N GLY A 124 4.38 -12.27 8.16
CA GLY A 124 3.58 -12.02 9.34
C GLY A 124 3.17 -10.58 9.47
N VAL A 125 2.16 -10.38 10.30
CA VAL A 125 1.50 -9.09 10.55
C VAL A 125 1.33 -8.89 12.06
N VAL A 126 1.13 -7.66 12.49
CA VAL A 126 0.70 -7.31 13.84
C VAL A 126 -0.79 -6.97 13.85
N LYS A 127 -1.40 -6.99 15.03
CA LYS A 127 -2.83 -6.69 15.19
C LYS A 127 -3.21 -5.24 14.86
N ALA A 128 -2.31 -4.29 15.10
CA ALA A 128 -2.55 -2.85 14.97
C ALA A 128 -1.49 -2.18 14.08
N GLU A 129 -1.50 -2.50 12.79
CA GLU A 129 -0.49 -2.05 11.82
C GLU A 129 -0.58 -0.54 11.52
N ALA A 130 -1.80 -0.02 11.35
CA ALA A 130 -2.04 1.36 10.93
C ALA A 130 -2.06 2.36 12.10
N TYR A 131 -1.41 2.05 13.22
CA TYR A 131 -1.43 2.88 14.44
C TYR A 131 -0.92 4.31 14.19
N PHE A 132 0.10 4.47 13.35
CA PHE A 132 0.69 5.78 13.03
C PHE A 132 -0.20 6.67 12.16
N ALA A 133 -1.38 6.20 11.72
CA ALA A 133 -2.37 7.05 11.08
C ALA A 133 -3.08 8.01 12.05
N PHE A 134 -2.90 7.81 13.36
CA PHE A 134 -3.54 8.58 14.43
C PHE A 134 -2.52 9.48 15.15
N ASN A 135 -2.96 10.65 15.58
CA ASN A 135 -2.15 11.52 16.44
C ASN A 135 -2.34 11.14 17.92
N GLY A 136 -1.56 11.75 18.83
CA GLY A 136 -1.61 11.41 20.25
C GLY A 136 -2.97 11.66 20.91
N GLU A 137 -3.72 12.69 20.49
CA GLU A 137 -5.05 12.99 21.04
C GLU A 137 -6.07 11.93 20.60
N ASP A 138 -6.02 11.52 19.33
CA ASP A 138 -6.88 10.47 18.78
C ASP A 138 -6.65 9.14 19.49
N VAL A 139 -5.39 8.82 19.76
CA VAL A 139 -5.01 7.62 20.49
C VAL A 139 -5.55 7.69 21.92
N GLN A 140 -5.44 8.84 22.59
CA GLN A 140 -5.84 8.94 23.99
C GLN A 140 -7.37 8.97 24.18
N TYR A 141 -8.08 9.75 23.37
CA TYR A 141 -9.50 10.05 23.58
C TYR A 141 -10.43 9.34 22.58
N GLY A 142 -9.88 8.74 21.52
CA GLY A 142 -10.65 8.20 20.41
C GLY A 142 -10.89 9.26 19.32
N ILE A 143 -11.73 8.91 18.34
CA ILE A 143 -12.04 9.80 17.21
C ILE A 143 -13.54 9.92 17.00
N GLU A 144 -13.94 11.07 16.49
CA GLU A 144 -15.32 11.32 16.06
C GLU A 144 -15.60 10.74 14.66
N ALA A 145 -16.88 10.53 14.36
CA ALA A 145 -17.35 9.98 13.08
C ALA A 145 -16.90 10.83 11.87
N ASP A 146 -16.85 12.16 12.03
CA ASP A 146 -16.36 13.09 11.00
C ASP A 146 -14.87 12.85 10.69
N ARG A 147 -14.08 12.61 11.74
CA ARG A 147 -12.65 12.35 11.60
C ARG A 147 -12.40 10.99 10.94
N ARG A 148 -13.15 9.95 11.33
CA ARG A 148 -13.17 8.64 10.64
C ARG A 148 -13.48 8.82 9.14
N SER A 149 -14.56 9.53 8.83
CA SER A 149 -14.99 9.75 7.45
C SER A 149 -13.95 10.48 6.61
N LYS A 150 -13.24 11.45 7.20
CA LYS A 150 -12.14 12.16 6.54
C LYS A 150 -10.96 11.21 6.24
N ILE A 151 -10.52 10.44 7.23
CA ILE A 151 -9.41 9.50 7.09
C ILE A 151 -9.69 8.47 6.00
N LEU A 152 -10.85 7.79 6.09
CA LEU A 152 -11.22 6.76 5.12
C LEU A 152 -11.41 7.34 3.72
N ARG A 153 -12.00 8.54 3.60
CA ARG A 153 -12.13 9.22 2.30
C ARG A 153 -10.77 9.57 1.69
N THR A 154 -9.83 10.06 2.49
CA THR A 154 -8.47 10.35 2.00
C THR A 154 -7.77 9.07 1.57
N PHE A 155 -7.86 8.01 2.36
CA PHE A 155 -7.30 6.70 2.03
C PHE A 155 -7.85 6.18 0.69
N VAL A 156 -9.18 6.15 0.54
CA VAL A 156 -9.84 5.65 -0.68
C VAL A 156 -9.46 6.50 -1.89
N ARG A 157 -9.45 7.82 -1.76
CA ARG A 157 -9.10 8.74 -2.86
C ARG A 157 -7.66 8.59 -3.32
N ASN A 158 -6.72 8.37 -2.41
CA ASN A 158 -5.30 8.26 -2.77
C ASN A 158 -4.94 6.85 -3.30
N THR A 159 -5.77 5.86 -2.98
CA THR A 159 -5.53 4.45 -3.31
C THR A 159 -6.27 4.02 -4.59
N TYR A 160 -7.54 4.40 -4.74
CA TYR A 160 -8.42 3.95 -5.83
C TYR A 160 -8.78 5.10 -6.79
N SER A 161 -9.12 4.74 -8.04
CA SER A 161 -9.42 5.71 -9.11
C SER A 161 -10.90 5.74 -9.48
N TYR A 162 -11.58 4.61 -9.29
CA TYR A 162 -12.96 4.39 -9.71
C TYR A 162 -13.81 3.97 -8.51
N HIS A 163 -15.12 4.24 -8.60
CA HIS A 163 -16.12 3.80 -7.60
C HIS A 163 -15.81 4.22 -6.16
N LEU A 164 -15.22 5.40 -5.96
CA LEU A 164 -14.76 5.87 -4.65
C LEU A 164 -15.89 5.92 -3.61
N SER A 165 -17.09 6.32 -4.04
CA SER A 165 -18.25 6.45 -3.16
C SER A 165 -18.75 5.09 -2.68
N GLU A 166 -18.81 4.13 -3.60
CA GLU A 166 -19.25 2.76 -3.34
C GLU A 166 -18.24 2.02 -2.47
N ILE A 167 -16.95 2.11 -2.80
CA ILE A 167 -15.87 1.51 -2.00
C ILE A 167 -15.90 2.06 -0.57
N LEU A 168 -16.01 3.38 -0.42
CA LEU A 168 -16.09 4.01 0.90
C LEU A 168 -17.31 3.53 1.69
N ALA A 169 -18.48 3.42 1.03
CA ALA A 169 -19.69 2.92 1.67
C ALA A 169 -19.54 1.46 2.13
N THR A 170 -18.91 0.61 1.32
CA THR A 170 -18.63 -0.79 1.70
C THR A 170 -17.68 -0.87 2.89
N ILE A 171 -16.60 -0.09 2.91
CA ILE A 171 -15.65 -0.07 4.04
C ILE A 171 -16.35 0.38 5.32
N VAL A 172 -17.14 1.46 5.26
CA VAL A 172 -17.88 1.93 6.44
C VAL A 172 -18.88 0.87 6.91
N ASN A 173 -19.59 0.20 5.99
CA ASN A 173 -20.55 -0.83 6.35
C ASN A 173 -19.92 -2.05 7.02
N GLU A 174 -18.78 -2.51 6.51
CA GLU A 174 -18.07 -3.69 7.01
C GLU A 174 -17.46 -3.45 8.40
N TYR A 175 -16.79 -2.31 8.59
CA TYR A 175 -16.09 -1.99 9.84
C TYR A 175 -16.95 -1.16 10.81
N THR A 176 -18.27 -1.27 10.74
CA THR A 176 -19.14 -0.68 11.76
C THR A 176 -19.78 -1.80 12.55
N ASP A 177 -19.56 -1.83 13.86
CA ASP A 177 -20.27 -2.75 14.75
C ASP A 177 -21.74 -2.32 14.91
N TRP A 178 -22.61 -2.91 14.09
CA TRP A 178 -24.04 -2.64 14.11
C TRP A 178 -24.76 -3.19 15.35
N GLU A 179 -24.12 -4.08 16.13
CA GLU A 179 -24.69 -4.58 17.38
C GLU A 179 -24.65 -3.52 18.50
N ARG A 180 -23.80 -2.49 18.34
CA ARG A 180 -23.64 -1.40 19.30
C ARG A 180 -24.24 -0.09 18.78
N PRO A 181 -25.44 0.31 19.25
CA PRO A 181 -26.10 1.53 18.78
C PRO A 181 -25.41 2.82 19.23
N VAL A 182 -24.67 2.78 20.34
CA VAL A 182 -23.91 3.93 20.84
C VAL A 182 -22.45 3.79 20.41
N GLN A 183 -22.05 4.64 19.48
CA GLN A 183 -20.71 4.70 18.94
C GLN A 183 -19.83 5.56 19.86
N HIS A 184 -19.01 4.89 20.68
CA HIS A 184 -18.03 5.56 21.55
C HIS A 184 -16.77 5.94 20.72
N PRO A 185 -16.15 7.11 20.93
CA PRO A 185 -14.99 7.55 20.13
C PRO A 185 -13.83 6.54 20.07
N ILE A 186 -13.61 5.80 21.15
CA ILE A 186 -12.61 4.71 21.20
C ILE A 186 -12.96 3.56 20.24
N ASN A 187 -14.24 3.16 20.15
CA ASN A 187 -14.66 2.10 19.24
C ASN A 187 -14.51 2.57 17.78
N ILE A 188 -14.91 3.80 17.48
CA ILE A 188 -14.74 4.40 16.15
C ILE A 188 -13.26 4.42 15.75
N ARG A 189 -12.37 4.75 16.70
CA ARG A 189 -10.92 4.71 16.48
C ARG A 189 -10.44 3.30 16.18
N ASP A 190 -10.83 2.32 17.00
CA ASP A 190 -10.39 0.93 16.86
C ASP A 190 -10.91 0.29 15.56
N GLU A 191 -12.17 0.53 15.19
CA GLU A 191 -12.75 0.13 13.90
C GLU A 191 -12.02 0.75 12.71
N THR A 192 -11.67 2.05 12.81
CA THR A 192 -10.92 2.74 11.74
C THR A 192 -9.49 2.21 11.64
N LEU A 193 -8.86 1.92 12.77
CA LEU A 193 -7.54 1.32 12.84
C LEU A 193 -7.54 -0.08 12.20
N GLU A 194 -8.54 -0.89 12.49
CA GLU A 194 -8.73 -2.22 11.90
C GLU A 194 -8.88 -2.12 10.38
N ALA A 195 -9.79 -1.26 9.90
CA ALA A 195 -10.01 -1.04 8.47
C ALA A 195 -8.73 -0.63 7.71
N LEU A 196 -7.94 0.28 8.29
CA LEU A 196 -6.69 0.73 7.69
C LEU A 196 -5.57 -0.31 7.78
N SER A 197 -5.51 -1.07 8.87
CA SER A 197 -4.51 -2.14 9.06
C SER A 197 -4.74 -3.25 8.04
N ASP A 198 -6.00 -3.61 7.85
CA ASP A 198 -6.38 -4.65 6.89
C ASP A 198 -6.09 -4.23 5.46
N ALA A 199 -6.51 -3.01 5.08
CA ALA A 199 -6.34 -2.54 3.71
C ALA A 199 -4.87 -2.31 3.32
N GLN A 200 -4.02 -1.84 4.24
CA GLN A 200 -2.63 -1.47 3.91
C GLN A 200 -1.63 -2.62 4.11
N TYR A 201 -1.91 -3.53 5.05
CA TYR A 201 -0.94 -4.52 5.51
C TYR A 201 -1.50 -5.94 5.45
N VAL A 202 -2.59 -6.23 6.16
CA VAL A 202 -3.06 -7.63 6.32
C VAL A 202 -3.52 -8.21 4.99
N ALA A 203 -4.44 -7.56 4.28
CA ALA A 203 -4.97 -8.08 3.02
C ALA A 203 -3.87 -8.25 1.96
N PRO A 204 -2.95 -7.29 1.72
CA PRO A 204 -1.83 -7.49 0.80
C PRO A 204 -0.88 -8.63 1.20
N VAL A 205 -0.58 -8.78 2.49
CA VAL A 205 0.31 -9.84 3.00
C VAL A 205 -0.34 -11.21 2.86
N VAL A 206 -1.61 -11.35 3.24
CA VAL A 206 -2.38 -12.58 3.07
C VAL A 206 -2.51 -12.93 1.59
N HIS A 207 -2.82 -11.94 0.73
CA HIS A 207 -2.88 -12.16 -0.70
C HIS A 207 -1.55 -12.64 -1.28
N THR A 208 -0.42 -12.12 -0.77
CA THR A 208 0.91 -12.60 -1.15
C THR A 208 1.16 -14.04 -0.70
N ALA A 209 0.74 -14.38 0.52
CA ALA A 209 0.84 -15.73 1.05
C ALA A 209 0.00 -16.72 0.22
N ASP A 210 -1.21 -16.33 -0.18
CA ASP A 210 -2.09 -17.15 -1.03
C ASP A 210 -1.44 -17.41 -2.40
N LEU A 211 -0.93 -16.36 -3.06
CA LEU A 211 -0.25 -16.49 -4.35
C LEU A 211 1.00 -17.38 -4.26
N HIS A 212 1.78 -17.24 -3.19
CA HIS A 212 2.96 -18.04 -2.97
C HIS A 212 2.62 -19.50 -2.66
N SER A 213 1.64 -19.74 -1.78
CA SER A 213 1.23 -21.07 -1.36
C SER A 213 0.59 -21.91 -2.47
N ALA A 214 -0.01 -21.26 -3.46
CA ALA A 214 -0.58 -21.92 -4.64
C ALA A 214 0.50 -22.59 -5.52
N GLU A 215 1.69 -22.01 -5.60
CA GLU A 215 2.80 -22.52 -6.43
C GLU A 215 3.91 -23.20 -5.60
N HIS A 216 4.07 -22.85 -4.32
CA HIS A 216 5.10 -23.38 -3.42
C HIS A 216 4.55 -23.78 -2.05
N ARG A 217 4.91 -24.98 -1.57
CA ARG A 217 4.31 -25.53 -0.34
C ARG A 217 4.79 -24.87 0.95
N ASN A 218 6.01 -24.34 0.98
CA ASN A 218 6.61 -23.80 2.19
C ASN A 218 6.29 -22.31 2.35
N SER A 219 5.09 -22.03 2.86
CA SER A 219 4.61 -20.70 3.22
C SER A 219 4.20 -20.69 4.69
N TYR A 220 4.82 -19.83 5.48
CA TYR A 220 4.56 -19.70 6.91
C TYR A 220 4.01 -18.31 7.19
N LEU A 221 2.89 -18.22 7.90
CA LEU A 221 2.28 -16.95 8.31
C LEU A 221 2.22 -16.90 9.84
N TYR A 222 2.62 -15.78 10.44
CA TYR A 222 2.42 -15.53 11.86
C TYR A 222 1.67 -14.22 12.10
N VAL A 223 0.92 -14.17 13.20
CA VAL A 223 0.29 -12.95 13.71
C VAL A 223 0.92 -12.63 15.06
N PHE A 224 1.49 -11.44 15.19
CA PHE A 224 2.14 -11.00 16.40
C PHE A 224 1.21 -10.08 17.20
N ASP A 225 0.75 -10.58 18.35
CA ASP A 225 -0.18 -9.87 19.25
C ASP A 225 0.47 -9.49 20.60
N TYR A 226 1.79 -9.65 20.74
CA TYR A 226 2.44 -9.30 22.00
C TYR A 226 2.68 -7.80 22.11
N GLN A 227 2.12 -7.18 23.14
CA GLN A 227 2.34 -5.77 23.45
C GLN A 227 3.39 -5.62 24.55
N THR A 228 4.40 -4.78 24.29
CA THR A 228 5.43 -4.49 25.28
C THR A 228 4.86 -3.72 26.46
N LYS A 229 5.36 -3.97 27.68
CA LYS A 229 4.88 -3.32 28.92
C LYS A 229 4.99 -1.80 28.91
N TYR A 230 5.94 -1.28 28.15
CA TYR A 230 6.20 0.16 27.97
C TYR A 230 5.93 0.58 26.53
N GLY A 231 5.03 -0.10 25.83
CA GLY A 231 4.63 0.23 24.48
C GLY A 231 3.68 1.43 24.46
N ASP A 232 3.71 2.17 23.36
CA ASP A 232 2.82 3.32 23.13
C ASP A 232 1.35 2.91 22.95
N TYR A 233 1.08 1.61 22.75
CA TYR A 233 -0.26 1.07 22.59
C TYR A 233 -0.89 0.74 23.95
N PRO A 234 -2.10 1.25 24.26
CA PRO A 234 -2.78 0.94 25.50
C PRO A 234 -3.14 -0.55 25.55
N GLN A 235 -2.74 -1.24 26.61
CA GLN A 235 -3.06 -2.65 26.81
C GLN A 235 -4.56 -2.83 26.97
N THR A 236 -5.26 -3.18 25.89
CA THR A 236 -6.65 -3.60 25.97
C THR A 236 -6.67 -4.95 26.66
N GLY A 237 -7.21 -5.01 27.87
CA GLY A 237 -7.40 -6.26 28.60
C GLY A 237 -8.09 -7.30 27.74
N GLU A 238 -7.56 -8.53 27.77
CA GLU A 238 -8.01 -9.74 27.08
C GLU A 238 -9.45 -9.69 26.54
N ARG A 239 -9.61 -9.50 25.22
CA ARG A 239 -10.75 -10.12 24.54
C ARG A 239 -10.32 -11.55 24.22
N SER A 240 -10.72 -12.47 25.07
CA SER A 240 -10.61 -13.92 24.84
C SER A 240 -11.37 -14.29 23.57
N PHE A 241 -10.65 -14.41 22.44
CA PHE A 241 -11.15 -15.12 21.27
C PHE A 241 -10.92 -16.61 21.51
N THR A 242 -11.95 -17.31 21.99
CA THR A 242 -12.02 -18.77 21.89
C THR A 242 -12.17 -19.13 20.41
N ILE A 243 -11.11 -19.72 19.84
CA ILE A 243 -11.22 -20.44 18.58
C ILE A 243 -12.07 -21.68 18.87
N GLU A 244 -13.29 -21.72 18.35
CA GLU A 244 -14.05 -22.96 18.25
C GLU A 244 -13.34 -23.84 17.22
N ASP A 245 -12.64 -24.86 17.71
CA ASP A 245 -12.08 -25.93 16.88
C ASP A 245 -13.19 -26.58 16.06
N ARG A 246 -13.08 -26.41 14.75
CA ARG A 246 -13.91 -27.07 13.75
C ARG A 246 -13.65 -28.58 13.85
N ALA A 247 -14.67 -29.31 14.29
CA ALA A 247 -14.67 -30.76 14.48
C ALA A 247 -14.04 -31.52 13.31
N GLU A 248 -13.09 -32.38 13.65
CA GLU A 248 -12.54 -33.42 12.79
C GLU A 248 -13.64 -34.35 12.29
N SER A 249 -13.56 -34.63 10.98
CA SER A 249 -14.20 -35.74 10.30
C SER A 249 -13.84 -37.05 10.99
N LYS A 250 -14.85 -37.81 11.45
CA LYS A 250 -14.70 -39.23 11.75
C LYS A 250 -15.22 -40.06 10.58
N ASP A 251 -14.45 -41.10 10.30
CA ASP A 251 -14.61 -42.16 9.30
C ASP A 251 -16.01 -42.74 9.15
#